data_AF-A0A432KHW4-F1
#
_entry.id   AF-A0A432KHW4-F1
#
_cell.length_a   1.000
_cell.length_b   1.000
_cell.length_c   1.000
_cell.angle_alpha   90.00
_cell.angle_beta   90.00
_cell.angle_gamma   90.00
#
_symmetry.space_group_name_H-M   'P 1'
#
loop_
_entity.id
_entity.type
_entity.pdbx_description
1 polymer ?
#
loop_
_entity_poly.entity_id
_entity_poly.type
_entity_poly.pdbx_seq_one_letter_code
_entity_poly.pdbx_strand_id
1 'polypeptide(L)' 'MKVTALIPDELIEKVKAKSGGKNITESLIIALKEYLNEQKVDDLINMVKEEPIVWNKNYTAEGIRKINRNR' A
#
# COMPACT_ATOMS: atom_id res chain seq x y z
N MET A 1 -19.45 14.50 10.65
CA MET A 1 -19.73 15.63 9.74
C MET A 1 -20.62 15.13 8.60
N LYS A 2 -21.66 15.87 8.20
CA LYS A 2 -22.52 15.50 7.07
C LYS A 2 -21.98 16.19 5.81
N VAL A 3 -21.86 15.44 4.72
CA VAL A 3 -21.37 15.95 3.43
C VAL A 3 -22.40 15.59 2.36
N THR A 4 -22.62 16.50 1.42
CA THR A 4 -23.49 16.29 0.25
C THR A 4 -22.61 16.36 -0.99
N ALA A 5 -22.70 15.36 -1.87
CA ALA A 5 -21.91 15.28 -3.09
C ALA A 5 -22.78 14.77 -4.24
N LEU A 6 -22.47 15.21 -5.46
CA LEU A 6 -23.05 14.68 -6.69
C LEU A 6 -22.15 13.57 -7.21
N ILE A 7 -22.68 12.34 -7.28
CA ILE A 7 -21.93 11.15 -7.67
C ILE A 7 -22.78 10.36 -8.67
N PRO A 8 -22.21 9.80 -9.75
CA PRO A 8 -22.94 8.94 -10.66
C PRO A 8 -23.52 7.70 -9.97
N ASP A 9 -24.79 7.39 -10.24
CA ASP A 9 -25.48 6.24 -9.63
C ASP A 9 -24.78 4.92 -9.95
N GLU A 10 -24.29 4.76 -11.18
CA GLU A 10 -23.57 3.55 -11.59
C GLU A 10 -22.32 3.31 -10.73
N LEU A 11 -21.61 4.37 -10.34
CA LEU A 11 -20.44 4.26 -9.48
C LEU A 11 -20.85 3.86 -8.06
N ILE A 12 -21.94 4.44 -7.55
CA ILE A 12 -22.49 4.10 -6.23
C ILE A 12 -22.89 2.62 -6.16
N GLU A 13 -23.54 2.10 -7.20
CA GLU A 13 -23.95 0.69 -7.23
C GLU A 13 -22.75 -0.26 -7.32
N LYS A 14 -21.72 0.09 -8.11
CA LYS A 14 -20.46 -0.69 -8.14
C LYS A 14 -19.75 -0.70 -6.80
N VAL A 15 -19.67 0.45 -6.12
CA VAL A 15 -19.00 0.57 -4.82
C VAL A 15 -19.75 -0.22 -3.75
N LYS A 16 -21.09 -0.13 -3.70
CA LYS A 16 -21.91 -0.95 -2.80
C LYS A 16 -21.67 -2.45 -3.03
N ALA A 17 -21.76 -2.90 -4.28
CA ALA A 17 -21.58 -4.31 -4.63
C ALA A 17 -20.19 -4.84 -4.23
N LYS A 18 -19.14 -4.02 -4.39
CA LYS A 18 -17.76 -4.44 -4.14
C LYS A 18 -17.33 -4.32 -2.68
N SER A 19 -17.82 -3.31 -1.96
CA SER A 19 -17.39 -3.01 -0.58
C SER A 19 -17.99 -3.94 0.48
N GLY A 20 -19.16 -4.56 0.20
CA GLY A 20 -19.90 -5.35 1.19
C GLY A 20 -20.50 -4.53 2.35
N GLY A 21 -20.50 -3.20 2.25
CA GLY A 21 -21.10 -2.32 3.26
C GLY A 21 -22.62 -2.47 3.34
N LYS A 22 -23.20 -2.28 4.53
CA LYS A 22 -24.64 -2.40 4.75
C LYS A 22 -25.45 -1.27 4.11
N ASN A 23 -24.81 -0.13 3.90
CA ASN A 23 -25.38 1.04 3.26
C ASN A 23 -24.33 1.83 2.47
N ILE A 24 -24.77 2.85 1.74
CA ILE A 24 -23.88 3.65 0.89
C ILE A 24 -22.79 4.37 1.69
N THR A 25 -23.10 4.87 2.87
CA THR A 25 -22.13 5.58 3.72
C THR A 25 -21.00 4.64 4.15
N GLU A 26 -21.33 3.45 4.63
CA GLU A 26 -20.35 2.44 5.01
C GLU A 26 -19.53 1.98 3.81
N SER A 27 -20.19 1.77 2.66
CA SER A 27 -19.54 1.39 1.41
C SER A 27 -18.49 2.42 0.97
N LEU A 28 -18.84 3.71 1.04
CA LEU A 28 -17.92 4.81 0.71
C LEU A 28 -16.78 4.93 1.73
N ILE A 29 -17.06 4.74 3.03
CA ILE A 29 -16.01 4.76 4.06
C ILE A 29 -14.98 3.64 3.80
N ILE A 30 -15.43 2.44 3.47
CA ILE A 30 -14.55 1.31 3.12
C ILE A 30 -13.72 1.67 1.89
N ALA A 31 -14.36 2.12 0.82
CA ALA A 31 -13.68 2.48 -0.43
C ALA A 31 -12.61 3.58 -0.23
N LEU A 32 -12.92 4.62 0.55
CA LEU A 32 -11.99 5.71 0.83
C LEU A 32 -10.80 5.26 1.69
N LYS A 33 -11.03 4.38 2.68
CA LYS A 33 -9.94 3.80 3.48
C LYS A 33 -9.02 2.95 2.63
N GLU A 34 -9.60 2.13 1.75
CA GLU A 34 -8.83 1.27 0.86
C GLU A 34 -7.98 2.09 -0.10
N TYR A 35 -8.55 3.12 -0.72
CA TYR A 35 -7.82 4.06 -1.56
C TYR A 35 -6.62 4.67 -0.81
N LEU A 36 -6.82 5.15 0.42
CA LEU A 36 -5.71 5.70 1.21
C LEU A 36 -4.64 4.65 1.56
N ASN A 37 -5.02 3.39 1.76
CA ASN A 37 -4.06 2.33 2.01
C ASN A 37 -3.24 2.00 0.75
N GLU A 38 -3.88 1.95 -0.42
CA GLU A 38 -3.20 1.76 -1.70
C GLU A 38 -2.16 2.86 -1.94
N GLN A 39 -2.53 4.12 -1.72
CA GLN A 39 -1.58 5.24 -1.86
C GLN A 39 -0.38 5.13 -0.92
N LYS A 40 -0.58 4.70 0.34
CA LYS A 40 0.53 4.47 1.28
C LYS A 40 1.46 3.35 0.82
N VAL A 41 0.93 2.31 0.19
CA VAL A 41 1.74 1.22 -0.37
C VAL A 41 2.57 1.74 -1.54
N ASP A 42 1.99 2.53 -2.43
CA ASP A 42 2.71 3.16 -3.54
C ASP A 42 3.83 4.09 -3.05
N ASP A 43 3.54 4.91 -2.03
CA ASP A 43 4.53 5.78 -1.38
C ASP A 43 5.69 4.95 -0.79
N LEU A 44 5.37 3.85 -0.09
CA LEU A 44 6.37 2.94 0.46
C LEU A 44 7.24 2.31 -0.63
N ILE A 45 6.63 1.86 -1.72
CA ILE A 45 7.36 1.29 -2.87
C ILE A 45 8.31 2.34 -3.45
N ASN A 46 7.88 3.59 -3.58
CA ASN A 46 8.72 4.66 -4.10
C ASN A 46 9.89 4.98 -3.16
N MET A 47 9.66 5.04 -1.84
CA MET A 47 10.73 5.21 -0.85
C MET A 47 11.78 4.09 -0.95
N VAL A 48 11.33 2.83 -1.07
CA VAL A 48 12.24 1.67 -1.22
C VAL A 48 12.98 1.71 -2.57
N LYS A 49 12.40 2.28 -3.63
CA LYS A 49 13.11 2.44 -4.91
C LYS A 49 14.19 3.50 -4.85
N GLU A 50 13.92 4.62 -4.16
CA GLU A 50 14.88 5.71 -3.98
C GLU A 50 16.06 5.28 -3.10
N GLU A 51 15.76 4.60 -1.99
CA GLU A 51 16.76 4.03 -1.10
C GLU A 51 16.55 2.51 -0.96
N PRO A 52 17.09 1.72 -1.92
CA PRO A 52 16.92 0.28 -1.90
C PRO A 52 17.55 -0.32 -0.65
N ILE A 53 16.81 -1.23 -0.03
CA ILE A 53 17.31 -2.05 1.07
C ILE A 53 18.45 -2.91 0.53
N VAL A 54 19.67 -2.49 0.79
CA VAL A 54 20.88 -3.22 0.43
C VAL A 54 21.32 -4.10 1.59
N TRP A 55 21.55 -5.37 1.30
CA TRP A 55 22.18 -6.26 2.27
C TRP A 55 23.57 -5.73 2.60
N ASN A 56 23.90 -5.70 3.89
CA ASN A 56 25.25 -5.37 4.29
C ASN A 56 26.23 -6.35 3.63
N LYS A 57 27.21 -5.78 2.90
CA LYS A 57 28.16 -6.53 2.07
C LYS A 57 28.88 -7.64 2.84
N ASN A 58 29.08 -7.47 4.15
CA ASN A 58 29.72 -8.47 5.01
C ASN A 58 28.88 -9.74 5.21
N TYR A 59 27.56 -9.67 5.04
CA TYR A 59 26.66 -10.83 5.11
C TYR A 59 26.35 -11.46 3.75
N THR A 60 26.94 -10.95 2.67
CA THR A 60 26.90 -11.64 1.37
C THR A 60 27.81 -12.86 1.37
N ALA A 61 27.59 -13.82 0.46
CA ALA A 61 28.47 -14.98 0.31
C ALA A 61 29.94 -14.58 0.05
N GLU A 62 30.17 -13.48 -0.70
CA GLU A 62 31.51 -12.93 -0.91
C GLU A 62 32.08 -12.32 0.38
N GLY A 63 31.29 -11.52 1.10
CA GLY A 63 31.68 -10.92 2.37
C GLY A 63 32.09 -11.97 3.41
N ILE A 64 31.28 -13.02 3.58
CA ILE A 64 31.57 -14.13 4.49
C ILE A 64 32.84 -14.88 4.08
N ARG A 65 33.05 -15.14 2.77
CA ARG A 65 34.29 -15.76 2.27
C ARG A 65 35.51 -14.90 2.58
N LYS A 66 35.41 -13.57 2.43
CA LYS A 66 36.52 -12.65 2.73
C LYS A 66 36.86 -12.62 4.22
N ILE A 67 35.84 -12.61 5.09
CA ILE A 67 36.02 -12.70 6.55
C ILE A 67 36.72 -14.02 6.93
N ASN A 68 36.25 -15.15 6.40
CA ASN A 68 36.81 -16.46 6.72
C ASN A 68 38.23 -16.69 6.17
N ARG A 69 38.61 -16.01 5.08
CA ARG A 69 39.97 -16.09 4.50
C ARG A 69 40.99 -15.16 5.18
N ASN A 70 40.53 -14.16 5.92
CA ASN A 70 41.37 -13.21 6.65
C ASN A 70 41.51 -13.55 8.15
N ARG A 71 40.98 -14.71 8.57
CA ARG A 71 41.31 -15.37 9.84
C ARG A 71 42.53 -16.25 9.66
#